data_AF-A0A955NKK7-F1
#
_entry.id   AF-A0A955NKK7-F1
#
_cell.length_a   1.000
_cell.length_b   1.000
_cell.length_c   1.000
_cell.angle_alpha   90.00
_cell.angle_beta   90.00
_cell.angle_gamma   90.00
#
_symmetry.space_group_name_H-M   'P 1'
#
loop_
_entity.id
_entity.type
_entity.pdbx_description
1 polymer ?
#
loop_
_entity_poly.entity_id
_entity_poly.type
_entity_poly.pdbx_seq_one_letter_code
_entity_poly.pdbx_strand_id
1 'polypeptide(L)'
;MVGLAELRRCTKGFTLIELLIVIAIILILIAIALPNFLESQMRAKIARVMSEQRSFSIAMESYFQDFREYPPDQNLFKLTSPIQYMAAITPDPFCPAVPGRFDFIHRYDPYYFIVIRNPKQDGYESLLSD
;
A
#
# COMPACT_ATOMS: atom_id res chain seq x y z
N MET A 1 37.00 65.53 10.50
CA MET A 1 37.61 64.29 9.97
C MET A 1 36.48 63.47 9.35
N VAL A 2 36.58 63.24 8.06
CA VAL A 2 35.54 62.71 7.15
C VAL A 2 35.45 61.18 7.27
N GLY A 3 34.25 60.60 7.07
CA GLY A 3 34.14 59.17 6.77
C GLY A 3 32.79 58.49 7.00
N LEU A 4 31.67 59.06 6.52
CA LEU A 4 30.40 58.31 6.41
C LEU A 4 30.43 57.48 5.12
N ALA A 5 30.73 56.18 5.22
CA ALA A 5 30.56 55.23 4.12
C ALA A 5 29.46 54.24 4.50
N GLU A 6 28.22 54.63 4.23
CA GLU A 6 27.04 53.77 4.32
C GLU A 6 27.14 52.69 3.22
N LEU A 7 27.46 51.46 3.61
CA LEU A 7 27.47 50.29 2.71
C LEU A 7 26.04 50.00 2.22
N ARG A 8 25.64 50.57 1.07
CA ARG A 8 24.37 50.23 0.40
C ARG A 8 24.40 48.76 0.00
N ARG A 9 23.54 47.95 0.65
CA ARG A 9 23.24 46.59 0.20
C ARG A 9 22.32 46.67 -1.01
N CYS A 10 22.82 46.28 -2.18
CA CYS A 10 21.99 46.04 -3.35
C CYS A 10 21.19 44.76 -3.16
N THR A 11 19.96 44.87 -2.64
CA THR A 11 18.98 43.78 -2.71
C THR A 11 18.47 43.70 -4.15
N LYS A 12 19.02 42.77 -4.94
CA LYS A 12 18.47 42.42 -6.26
C LYS A 12 17.10 41.75 -6.03
N GLY A 13 16.04 42.34 -6.59
CA GLY A 13 14.72 41.72 -6.63
C GLY A 13 14.64 40.65 -7.72
N PHE A 14 13.88 39.59 -7.46
CA PHE A 14 13.62 38.53 -8.43
C PHE A 14 12.75 39.07 -9.56
N THR A 15 13.09 38.76 -10.82
CA THR A 15 12.25 39.16 -11.95
C THR A 15 11.12 38.16 -12.16
N LEU A 16 9.93 38.63 -12.57
CA LEU A 16 8.81 37.74 -12.91
C LEU A 16 9.17 36.77 -14.04
N ILE A 17 10.04 37.19 -14.96
CA ILE A 17 10.49 36.36 -16.07
C ILE A 17 11.45 35.25 -15.65
N GLU A 18 12.33 35.49 -14.67
CA GLU A 18 13.15 34.42 -14.07
C GLU A 18 12.28 33.34 -13.47
N LEU A 19 11.23 33.72 -12.74
CA LEU A 19 10.32 32.75 -12.15
C LEU A 19 9.54 31.97 -13.23
N LEU A 20 9.11 32.66 -14.30
CA LEU A 20 8.36 32.06 -15.39
C LEU A 20 9.17 30.98 -16.14
N ILE A 21 10.44 31.26 -16.42
CA ILE A 21 11.32 30.31 -17.12
C ILE A 21 11.58 29.08 -16.23
N VAL A 22 11.75 29.27 -14.92
CA VAL A 22 11.97 28.17 -13.97
C VAL A 22 10.78 27.23 -13.94
N ILE A 23 9.55 27.74 -13.80
CA ILE A 23 8.35 26.89 -13.80
C ILE A 23 8.14 26.19 -15.15
N ALA A 24 8.47 26.86 -16.26
CA ALA A 24 8.37 26.27 -17.60
C ALA A 24 9.26 25.02 -17.72
N ILE A 25 10.50 25.09 -17.23
CA ILE A 25 11.44 23.96 -17.26
C ILE A 25 10.96 22.82 -16.35
N ILE A 26 10.48 23.13 -15.14
CA ILE A 26 9.96 22.12 -14.20
C ILE A 26 8.77 21.36 -14.81
N LEU A 27 7.86 22.06 -15.49
CA LEU A 27 6.70 21.44 -16.14
C LEU A 27 7.11 20.49 -17.28
N ILE A 28 8.12 20.85 -18.07
CA ILE A 28 8.65 19.96 -19.12
C ILE A 28 9.23 18.68 -18.51
N LEU A 29 9.98 18.80 -17.42
CA LEU A 29 10.55 17.63 -16.73
C LEU A 29 9.46 16.73 -16.15
N ILE A 30 8.44 17.30 -15.48
CA ILE A 30 7.32 16.53 -14.91
C ILE A 30 6.53 15.84 -16.01
N ALA A 31 6.29 16.48 -17.14
CA ALA A 31 5.53 15.91 -18.25
C ALA A 31 6.13 14.57 -18.75
N ILE A 32 7.46 14.44 -18.75
CA ILE A 32 8.16 13.22 -19.16
C ILE A 32 8.32 12.24 -17.98
N ALA A 33 8.63 12.75 -16.79
CA ALA A 33 8.91 11.91 -15.63
C ALA A 33 7.66 11.24 -15.04
N LEU A 34 6.53 11.94 -15.00
CA LEU A 34 5.30 11.46 -14.36
C LEU A 34 4.72 10.18 -14.97
N PRO A 35 4.54 10.03 -16.31
CA PRO A 35 3.99 8.80 -16.86
C PRO A 35 4.90 7.59 -16.57
N ASN A 36 6.22 7.74 -16.71
CA ASN A 36 7.19 6.70 -16.37
C ASN A 36 7.14 6.32 -14.88
N PHE A 37 6.98 7.31 -14.00
CA PHE A 37 6.84 7.07 -12.57
C PHE A 37 5.57 6.27 -12.22
N LEU A 38 4.44 6.57 -12.87
CA LEU A 38 3.20 5.82 -12.69
C LEU A 38 3.32 4.37 -13.20
N GLU A 39 3.97 4.17 -14.34
CA GLU A 39 4.23 2.83 -14.88
C GLU A 39 5.14 2.01 -13.96
N SER A 40 6.23 2.62 -13.46
CA SER A 40 7.14 1.97 -12.52
C SER A 40 6.43 1.55 -11.22
N GLN A 41 5.57 2.42 -10.66
CA GLN A 41 4.75 2.07 -9.51
C GLN A 41 3.81 0.89 -9.79
N MET A 42 3.19 0.85 -10.97
CA MET A 42 2.33 -0.26 -11.36
C MET A 42 3.12 -1.57 -11.48
N ARG A 43 4.29 -1.53 -12.14
CA ARG A 43 5.19 -2.68 -12.25
C ARG A 43 5.65 -3.19 -10.89
N ALA A 44 5.95 -2.29 -9.95
CA ALA A 44 6.31 -2.65 -8.58
C ALA A 44 5.15 -3.36 -7.85
N LYS A 45 3.91 -2.88 -8.00
CA LYS A 45 2.72 -3.56 -7.46
C LYS A 45 2.53 -4.95 -8.04
N ILE A 46 2.68 -5.11 -9.36
CA ILE A 46 2.59 -6.40 -10.05
C ILE A 46 3.67 -7.36 -9.54
N ALA A 47 4.92 -6.90 -9.45
CA ALA A 47 6.04 -7.70 -8.96
C ALA A 47 5.81 -8.19 -7.52
N ARG A 48 5.25 -7.32 -6.66
CA ARG A 48 4.83 -7.69 -5.31
C ARG A 48 3.80 -8.82 -5.34
N VAL A 49 2.71 -8.67 -6.09
CA VAL A 49 1.67 -9.71 -6.21
C VAL A 49 2.22 -11.03 -6.74
N MET A 50 3.10 -10.99 -7.74
CA MET A 50 3.76 -12.19 -8.26
C MET A 50 4.61 -12.90 -7.20
N SER A 51 5.30 -12.15 -6.33
CA SER A 51 6.06 -12.72 -5.23
C SER A 51 5.14 -13.37 -4.19
N GLU A 52 4.08 -12.67 -3.80
CA GLU A 52 3.10 -13.16 -2.82
C GLU A 52 2.38 -14.43 -3.34
N GLN A 53 2.02 -14.47 -4.62
CA GLN A 53 1.41 -15.64 -5.24
C GLN A 53 2.33 -16.86 -5.16
N ARG A 54 3.64 -16.70 -5.39
CA ARG A 54 4.61 -17.81 -5.24
C ARG A 54 4.68 -18.29 -3.79
N SER A 55 4.75 -17.38 -2.83
CA SER A 55 4.72 -17.72 -1.41
C SER A 55 3.44 -18.46 -1.02
N PHE A 56 2.30 -18.04 -1.56
CA PHE A 56 1.01 -18.70 -1.35
C PHE A 56 0.99 -20.11 -1.96
N SER A 57 1.48 -20.30 -3.18
CA SER A 57 1.58 -21.62 -3.80
C SER A 57 2.46 -22.59 -2.99
N ILE A 58 3.60 -22.11 -2.48
CA ILE A 58 4.49 -22.93 -1.63
C ILE A 58 3.78 -23.31 -0.32
N ALA A 59 3.07 -22.38 0.29
CA ALA A 59 2.33 -22.63 1.52
C ALA A 59 1.19 -23.65 1.31
N MET A 60 0.47 -23.55 0.20
CA MET A 60 -0.60 -24.49 -0.17
C MET A 60 -0.05 -25.90 -0.42
N GLU A 61 1.07 -26.01 -1.13
CA GLU A 61 1.73 -27.30 -1.37
C GLU A 61 2.22 -27.94 -0.06
N SER A 62 2.80 -27.13 0.82
CA SER A 62 3.28 -27.61 2.13
C SER A 62 2.11 -28.09 3.00
N TYR A 63 0.98 -27.36 3.00
CA TYR A 63 -0.24 -27.81 3.69
C TYR A 63 -0.78 -29.12 3.08
N PHE A 64 -0.76 -29.25 1.76
CA PHE A 64 -1.19 -30.47 1.08
C PHE A 64 -0.32 -31.68 1.44
N GLN A 65 1.00 -31.49 1.63
CA GLN A 65 1.89 -32.56 2.08
C GLN A 65 1.50 -33.10 3.45
N ASP A 66 1.05 -32.24 4.36
CA ASP A 66 0.71 -32.61 5.73
C ASP A 66 -0.71 -33.17 5.88
N PHE A 67 -1.69 -32.58 5.18
CA PHE A 67 -3.12 -32.93 5.35
C PHE A 67 -3.73 -33.69 4.16
N ARG A 68 -3.01 -33.82 3.03
CA ARG A 68 -3.48 -34.42 1.77
C ARG A 68 -4.74 -33.79 1.18
N GLU A 69 -5.06 -32.58 1.61
CA GLU A 69 -6.20 -31.79 1.17
C GLU A 69 -5.76 -30.33 1.11
N TYR A 70 -6.34 -29.54 0.22
CA TYR A 70 -6.13 -28.09 0.24
C TYR A 70 -7.03 -27.42 1.29
N PRO A 71 -6.59 -26.30 1.90
CA PRO A 71 -7.43 -25.60 2.87
C PRO A 71 -8.69 -25.06 2.15
N PRO A 72 -9.88 -25.15 2.79
CA PRO A 72 -11.11 -24.64 2.19
C PRO A 72 -11.07 -23.11 2.09
N ASP A 73 -11.67 -22.57 1.02
CA ASP A 73 -11.58 -21.15 0.60
C ASP A 73 -11.83 -20.11 1.71
N GLN A 74 -12.62 -20.46 2.73
CA GLN A 74 -12.98 -19.56 3.84
C GLN A 74 -12.04 -19.65 5.05
N ASN A 75 -11.09 -20.60 5.07
CA ASN A 75 -10.20 -20.87 6.22
C ASN A 75 -8.71 -20.77 5.86
N LEU A 76 -8.33 -19.72 5.13
CA LEU A 76 -6.93 -19.43 4.80
C LEU A 76 -6.02 -19.26 6.04
N PHE A 77 -6.61 -18.99 7.22
CA PHE A 77 -5.92 -18.96 8.52
C PHE A 77 -5.18 -20.27 8.86
N LYS A 78 -5.60 -21.40 8.28
CA LYS A 78 -4.90 -22.69 8.43
C LYS A 78 -3.49 -22.71 7.82
N LEU A 79 -3.15 -21.73 6.97
CA LEU A 79 -1.80 -21.56 6.42
C LEU A 79 -0.86 -20.82 7.38
N THR A 80 -1.39 -20.15 8.41
CA THR A 80 -0.60 -19.33 9.33
C THR A 80 -0.58 -19.86 10.77
N SER A 81 -1.52 -20.72 11.16
CA SER A 81 -1.50 -21.38 12.48
C SER A 81 -2.29 -22.71 12.50
N PRO A 82 -1.97 -23.65 13.42
CA PRO A 82 -0.86 -23.66 14.39
C PRO A 82 0.50 -24.02 13.77
N ILE A 83 0.52 -24.61 12.58
CA ILE A 83 1.72 -24.84 11.77
C ILE A 83 1.80 -23.71 10.74
N GLN A 84 2.94 -23.01 10.71
CA GLN A 84 3.12 -21.81 9.90
C GLN A 84 3.71 -22.17 8.53
N TYR A 85 2.85 -22.24 7.51
CA TYR A 85 3.26 -22.44 6.11
C TYR A 85 3.53 -21.11 5.40
N MET A 86 2.97 -20.01 5.90
CA MET A 86 3.21 -18.64 5.44
C MET A 86 3.27 -17.69 6.64
N ALA A 87 4.10 -16.65 6.55
CA ALA A 87 4.29 -15.69 7.65
C ALA A 87 3.06 -14.81 7.92
N ALA A 88 2.39 -14.35 6.87
CA ALA A 88 1.14 -13.60 6.95
C ALA A 88 0.50 -13.57 5.56
N ILE A 89 -0.82 -13.52 5.50
CA ILE A 89 -1.53 -13.20 4.26
C ILE A 89 -1.43 -11.69 4.08
N THR A 90 -0.78 -11.24 3.02
CA THR A 90 -0.64 -9.80 2.75
C THR A 90 -1.85 -9.26 1.99
N PRO A 91 -2.26 -8.00 2.26
CA PRO A 91 -3.35 -7.38 1.53
C PRO A 91 -2.95 -7.08 0.08
N ASP A 92 -3.84 -7.39 -0.86
CA ASP A 92 -3.67 -7.15 -2.29
C ASP A 92 -3.50 -5.63 -2.57
N PRO A 93 -2.40 -5.19 -3.21
CA PRO A 93 -2.19 -3.79 -3.57
C PRO A 93 -3.20 -3.20 -4.58
N PHE A 94 -4.00 -4.03 -5.26
CA PHE A 94 -5.07 -3.62 -6.19
C PHE A 94 -6.45 -3.63 -5.55
N CYS A 95 -6.62 -4.33 -4.43
CA CYS A 95 -7.85 -4.32 -3.66
C CYS A 95 -7.65 -3.43 -2.43
N PRO A 96 -7.97 -2.12 -2.51
CA PRO A 96 -7.89 -1.27 -1.33
C PRO A 96 -8.79 -1.87 -0.25
N ALA A 97 -8.31 -1.88 1.01
CA ALA A 97 -9.11 -2.35 2.13
C ALA A 97 -10.45 -1.59 2.15
N VAL A 98 -11.52 -2.29 1.80
CA VAL A 98 -12.88 -1.75 1.89
C VAL A 98 -13.30 -1.94 3.34
N PRO A 99 -13.59 -0.84 4.08
CA PRO A 99 -14.04 -0.93 5.46
C PRO A 99 -15.23 -1.89 5.56
N GLY A 100 -15.13 -2.94 6.39
CA GLY A 100 -16.21 -3.91 6.59
C GLY A 100 -16.41 -4.98 5.50
N ARG A 101 -15.55 -5.10 4.47
CA ARG A 101 -15.54 -6.30 3.59
C ARG A 101 -14.41 -7.25 3.97
N PHE A 102 -13.27 -6.66 4.29
CA PHE A 102 -12.12 -7.28 4.92
C PHE A 102 -11.57 -6.19 5.85
N ASP A 103 -11.83 -6.27 7.15
CA ASP A 103 -11.05 -5.43 8.07
C ASP A 103 -9.56 -5.84 7.98
N PHE A 104 -8.65 -5.08 8.59
CA PHE A 104 -7.21 -5.38 8.71
C PHE A 104 -6.30 -4.94 7.54
N ILE A 105 -6.24 -3.62 7.30
CA ILE A 105 -4.92 -2.97 7.25
C ILE A 105 -4.78 -2.21 8.57
N HIS A 106 -4.20 -2.84 9.59
CA HIS A 106 -3.84 -2.11 10.80
C HIS A 106 -2.70 -1.17 10.48
N ARG A 107 -2.93 0.12 10.73
CA ARG A 107 -1.99 1.20 10.46
C ARG A 107 -0.71 1.13 11.31
N TYR A 108 -0.60 0.28 12.36
CA TYR A 108 0.52 0.37 13.31
C TYR A 108 0.96 -0.88 14.12
N ASP A 109 0.52 -2.12 13.90
CA ASP A 109 0.88 -3.23 14.83
C ASP A 109 1.54 -4.49 14.21
N PRO A 110 2.68 -4.97 14.76
CA PRO A 110 3.46 -6.10 14.24
C PRO A 110 2.96 -7.51 14.67
N TYR A 111 1.79 -7.64 15.31
CA TYR A 111 1.36 -8.91 15.92
C TYR A 111 -0.11 -9.33 15.68
N TYR A 112 -0.85 -8.72 14.75
CA TYR A 112 -2.26 -9.11 14.56
C TYR A 112 -2.57 -9.82 13.24
N PHE A 113 -3.28 -10.93 13.41
CA PHE A 113 -3.82 -11.86 12.44
C PHE A 113 -5.07 -11.28 11.77
N ILE A 114 -5.29 -11.65 10.51
CA ILE A 114 -6.53 -11.34 9.78
C ILE A 114 -7.67 -12.14 10.41
N VAL A 115 -8.59 -11.45 11.08
CA VAL A 115 -9.84 -12.06 11.56
C VAL A 115 -10.88 -11.89 10.48
N ILE A 116 -11.10 -12.88 9.62
CA ILE A 116 -12.26 -12.82 8.71
C ILE A 116 -13.53 -13.01 9.55
N ARG A 117 -14.06 -11.94 10.14
CA ARG A 117 -15.44 -11.92 10.66
C ARG A 117 -16.30 -11.21 9.63
N ASN A 118 -17.29 -11.92 9.14
CA ASN A 118 -18.26 -11.40 8.18
C ASN A 118 -19.28 -10.51 8.92
N PRO A 119 -19.32 -9.18 8.68
CA PRO A 119 -20.29 -8.32 9.35
C PRO A 119 -21.75 -8.58 8.93
N LYS A 120 -22.02 -9.42 7.92
CA LYS A 120 -23.38 -9.89 7.61
C LYS A 120 -23.80 -11.12 8.41
N GLN A 121 -22.88 -11.89 8.99
CA GLN A 121 -23.23 -13.16 9.64
C GLN A 121 -23.33 -13.05 11.16
N ASP A 122 -22.63 -12.10 11.78
CA ASP A 122 -22.66 -11.95 13.22
C ASP A 122 -23.48 -10.72 13.63
N GLY A 123 -24.78 -10.75 13.32
CA GLY A 123 -25.74 -9.72 13.75
C GLY A 123 -27.21 -9.86 13.29
N TYR A 124 -27.95 -10.75 13.96
CA TYR A 124 -29.36 -10.59 14.39
C TYR A 124 -30.50 -10.53 13.33
N GLU A 125 -30.78 -11.65 12.63
CA GLU A 125 -32.18 -12.04 12.32
C GLU A 125 -32.93 -12.47 13.59
N SER A 126 -32.89 -11.59 14.58
CA SER A 126 -33.85 -11.49 15.68
C SER A 126 -34.90 -10.44 15.33
N LEU A 127 -35.40 -10.38 14.09
CA LEU A 127 -36.43 -9.40 13.70
C LEU A 127 -37.72 -9.99 13.09
N LEU A 128 -37.88 -11.30 12.88
CA LEU A 128 -39.12 -11.96 12.41
C LEU A 128 -39.04 -13.49 12.72
N SER A 129 -39.39 -14.09 13.86
CA SER A 129 -40.66 -14.17 14.60
C SER A 129 -41.93 -14.12 13.73
N ASP A 130 -42.29 -15.25 13.12
CA ASP A 130 -43.50 -16.07 13.37
C ASP A 130 -43.52 -17.30 12.44
#